data_AF-A0A3B8V7N9-F1
#
_entry.id   AF-A0A3B8V7N9-F1
#
_cell.length_a   1.000
_cell.length_b   1.000
_cell.length_c   1.000
_cell.angle_alpha   90.00
_cell.angle_beta   90.00
_cell.angle_gamma   90.00
#
_symmetry.space_group_name_H-M   'P 1'
#
loop_
_entity.id
_entity.type
_entity.pdbx_description
1 polymer ?
#
loop_
_entity_poly.entity_id
_entity_poly.type
_entity_poly.pdbx_seq_one_letter_code
_entity_poly.pdbx_strand_id
1 'polypeptide(L)'
;KSGERSDRAKNRSARGREKAGIAAGYVVLSLLSVLWLLPIAYLIYTAFRVTPDTGIINKLFPDNLALGFGNFRRLFKETAFAVWLKNTLIVSSCSCALTTLFILMVSYALSRLRFRLRKPIMNVLLILGMFP
;
A
#
# COMPACT_ATOMS: atom_id res chain seq x y z
N LYS A 1 50.45 -15.83 16.45
CA LYS A 1 49.42 -16.90 16.43
C LYS A 1 48.40 -16.87 17.57
N SER A 2 48.64 -16.17 18.70
CA SER A 2 47.65 -16.11 19.82
C SER A 2 46.53 -15.08 19.61
N GLY A 3 46.84 -13.89 19.06
CA GLY A 3 45.84 -12.83 18.79
C GLY A 3 44.74 -13.21 17.79
N GLU A 4 45.11 -13.90 16.70
CA GLU A 4 44.17 -14.28 15.62
C GLU A 4 43.05 -15.24 16.04
N ARG A 5 43.24 -15.99 17.14
CA ARG A 5 42.19 -16.88 17.67
C ARG A 5 41.15 -16.12 18.49
N SER A 6 41.55 -15.07 19.20
CA SER A 6 40.66 -14.22 19.99
C SER A 6 39.73 -13.40 19.08
N ASP A 7 40.27 -12.85 18.00
CA ASP A 7 39.49 -12.06 17.03
C ASP A 7 38.45 -12.92 16.28
N ARG A 8 38.78 -14.18 15.96
CA ARG A 8 37.82 -15.12 15.32
C ARG A 8 36.67 -15.54 16.24
N ALA A 9 36.88 -15.59 17.55
CA ALA A 9 35.83 -15.92 18.52
C ALA A 9 34.88 -14.72 18.73
N LYS A 10 35.44 -13.50 18.86
CA LYS A 10 34.66 -12.26 18.98
C LYS A 10 33.78 -12.02 17.75
N ASN A 11 34.34 -12.24 16.55
CA ASN A 11 33.63 -12.07 15.27
C ASN A 11 32.52 -13.13 15.06
N ARG A 12 32.64 -14.33 15.63
CA ARG A 12 31.57 -15.34 15.61
C ARG A 12 30.38 -14.96 16.49
N SER A 13 30.62 -14.37 17.67
CA SER A 13 29.52 -13.91 18.55
C SER A 13 28.78 -12.69 18.01
N ALA A 14 29.50 -11.78 17.34
CA ALA A 14 28.93 -10.60 16.69
C ALA A 14 27.99 -11.02 15.53
N ARG A 15 28.45 -11.95 14.67
CA ARG A 15 27.62 -12.53 13.60
C ARG A 15 26.39 -13.29 14.11
N GLY A 16 26.46 -13.91 15.29
CA GLY A 16 25.33 -14.61 15.91
C GLY A 16 24.23 -13.66 16.37
N ARG A 17 24.60 -12.55 17.03
CA ARG A 17 23.67 -11.48 17.43
C ARG A 17 23.05 -10.77 16.23
N GLU A 18 23.82 -10.56 15.18
CA GLU A 18 23.34 -9.97 13.93
C GLU A 18 22.30 -10.87 13.25
N LYS A 19 22.57 -12.18 13.13
CA LYS A 19 21.61 -13.15 12.59
C LYS A 19 20.34 -13.28 13.44
N ALA A 20 20.46 -13.21 14.77
CA ALA A 20 19.30 -13.22 15.66
C ALA A 20 18.46 -11.95 15.53
N GLY A 21 19.09 -10.78 15.40
CA GLY A 21 18.40 -9.51 15.14
C GLY A 21 17.68 -9.50 13.78
N ILE A 22 18.32 -10.04 12.75
CA ILE A 22 17.71 -10.22 11.42
C ILE A 22 16.52 -11.18 11.50
N ALA A 23 16.66 -12.33 12.17
CA ALA A 23 15.57 -13.30 12.34
C ALA A 23 14.38 -12.71 13.10
N ALA A 24 14.63 -11.96 14.19
CA ALA A 24 13.58 -11.26 14.92
C ALA A 24 12.88 -10.21 14.04
N GLY A 25 13.65 -9.47 13.23
CA GLY A 25 13.11 -8.54 12.24
C GLY A 25 12.18 -9.21 11.22
N TYR A 26 12.57 -10.36 10.68
CA TYR A 26 11.73 -11.13 9.75
C TYR A 26 10.47 -11.67 10.41
N VAL A 27 10.53 -12.11 11.68
CA VAL A 27 9.34 -12.55 12.43
C VAL A 27 8.36 -11.39 12.62
N VAL A 28 8.84 -10.22 13.03
CA VAL A 28 7.99 -9.03 13.19
C VAL A 28 7.41 -8.58 11.84
N LEU A 29 8.20 -8.55 10.77
CA LEU A 29 7.71 -8.23 9.43
C LEU A 29 6.66 -9.22 8.95
N SER A 30 6.86 -10.52 9.20
CA SER A 30 5.91 -11.57 8.83
C SER A 30 4.60 -11.44 9.60
N LEU A 31 4.65 -11.22 10.91
CA LEU A 31 3.46 -10.99 11.74
C LEU A 31 2.68 -9.74 11.28
N LEU A 32 3.39 -8.64 11.00
CA LEU A 32 2.78 -7.41 10.52
C LEU A 32 2.14 -7.59 9.14
N SER A 33 2.80 -8.34 8.25
CA SER A 33 2.28 -8.69 6.93
C SER A 33 0.99 -9.52 7.04
N VAL A 34 0.96 -10.53 7.91
CA VAL A 34 -0.24 -11.34 8.14
C VAL A 34 -1.38 -10.47 8.69
N LEU A 35 -1.09 -9.58 9.65
CA LEU A 35 -2.08 -8.65 10.20
C LEU A 35 -2.70 -7.76 9.11
N TRP A 36 -1.88 -7.27 8.17
CA TRP A 36 -2.35 -6.49 7.02
C TRP A 36 -3.13 -7.32 5.98
N LEU A 37 -2.85 -8.61 5.87
CA LEU A 37 -3.57 -9.50 4.95
C LEU A 37 -4.95 -9.91 5.49
N LEU A 38 -5.17 -9.91 6.80
CA LEU A 38 -6.48 -10.25 7.40
C LEU A 38 -7.66 -9.44 6.83
N PRO A 39 -7.62 -8.09 6.76
CA PRO A 39 -8.73 -7.32 6.18
C PRO A 39 -8.91 -7.61 4.68
N ILE A 40 -7.82 -7.86 3.95
CA ILE A 40 -7.88 -8.21 2.52
C ILE A 40 -8.55 -9.58 2.33
N ALA A 41 -8.16 -10.57 3.13
CA ALA A 41 -8.78 -11.89 3.11
C ALA A 41 -10.27 -11.83 3.47
N TYR A 42 -10.63 -10.99 4.45
CA TYR A 42 -12.03 -10.74 4.80
C TYR A 42 -12.81 -10.10 3.64
N LEU A 43 -12.25 -9.10 2.95
CA LEU A 43 -12.85 -8.48 1.77
C LEU A 43 -13.07 -9.48 0.62
N ILE A 44 -12.10 -10.36 0.38
CA ILE A 44 -12.23 -11.40 -0.64
C ILE A 44 -13.36 -12.37 -0.25
N TYR A 45 -13.38 -12.79 1.01
CA TYR A 45 -14.41 -13.67 1.52
C TYR A 45 -15.82 -13.06 1.42
N THR A 46 -16.00 -11.77 1.73
CA THR A 46 -17.28 -11.09 1.55
C THR A 46 -17.65 -10.91 0.09
N ALA A 47 -16.69 -10.69 -0.82
CA ALA A 47 -16.94 -10.56 -2.26
C ALA A 47 -17.54 -11.84 -2.88
N PHE A 48 -17.18 -13.03 -2.38
CA PHE A 48 -17.69 -14.33 -2.84
C PHE A 48 -19.03 -14.77 -2.20
N ARG A 49 -19.60 -14.00 -1.26
CA ARG A 49 -20.89 -14.35 -0.63
C ARG A 49 -22.07 -14.02 -1.55
N VAL A 50 -22.96 -14.98 -1.84
CA VAL A 50 -24.06 -14.81 -2.83
C VAL A 50 -25.28 -14.03 -2.28
N THR A 51 -25.32 -13.67 -1.00
CA THR A 51 -26.51 -13.08 -0.37
C THR A 51 -26.62 -11.56 -0.61
N PRO A 52 -27.81 -11.05 -1.02
CA PRO A 52 -28.06 -9.64 -1.29
C PRO A 52 -28.41 -8.88 0.00
N ASP A 53 -27.59 -8.94 1.04
CA ASP A 53 -27.85 -8.12 2.23
C ASP A 53 -27.18 -6.75 2.05
N THR A 54 -27.97 -5.80 1.55
CA THR A 54 -27.67 -4.36 1.45
C THR A 54 -27.67 -3.67 2.82
N GLY A 55 -27.27 -4.37 3.89
CA GLY A 55 -27.35 -3.92 5.27
C GLY A 55 -26.14 -4.32 6.10
N ILE A 56 -25.84 -3.50 7.10
CA ILE A 56 -24.74 -3.66 8.06
C ILE A 56 -24.73 -5.10 8.60
N ILE A 57 -23.63 -5.81 8.33
CA ILE A 57 -23.48 -7.24 8.58
C ILE A 57 -23.20 -7.47 10.07
N ASN A 58 -24.25 -7.59 10.88
CA ASN A 58 -24.15 -7.90 12.31
C ASN A 58 -23.93 -9.40 12.61
N LYS A 59 -23.69 -10.23 11.58
CA LYS A 59 -23.41 -11.67 11.74
C LYS A 59 -22.10 -12.08 11.06
N LEU A 60 -21.13 -12.48 11.87
CA LEU A 60 -19.85 -13.05 11.42
C LEU A 60 -20.05 -14.37 10.63
N PHE A 61 -21.12 -15.13 10.91
CA PHE A 61 -21.43 -16.42 10.28
C PHE A 61 -22.85 -16.41 9.68
N PRO A 62 -23.01 -16.57 8.35
CA PRO A 62 -24.31 -16.76 7.70
C PRO A 62 -24.78 -18.23 7.81
N ASP A 63 -26.09 -18.44 7.97
CA ASP A 63 -26.73 -19.76 8.09
C ASP A 63 -26.70 -20.60 6.80
N ASN A 64 -26.27 -19.98 5.69
CA ASN A 64 -26.27 -20.50 4.35
C ASN A 64 -24.93 -20.16 3.69
N LEU A 65 -23.99 -21.11 3.73
CA LEU A 65 -22.67 -21.04 3.10
C LEU A 65 -22.79 -21.20 1.56
N ALA A 66 -23.55 -20.33 0.92
CA ALA A 66 -23.61 -20.23 -0.53
C ALA A 66 -22.40 -19.42 -1.03
N LEU A 67 -21.24 -20.06 -1.05
CA LEU A 67 -20.08 -19.57 -1.81
C LEU A 67 -20.40 -19.69 -3.31
N GLY A 68 -20.37 -18.58 -4.04
CA GLY A 68 -20.68 -18.63 -5.47
C GLY A 68 -20.40 -17.33 -6.21
N PHE A 69 -20.35 -17.44 -7.54
CA PHE A 69 -20.05 -16.34 -8.46
C PHE A 69 -21.24 -15.42 -8.75
N GLY A 70 -22.32 -15.49 -7.94
CA GLY A 70 -23.56 -14.74 -8.15
C GLY A 70 -23.36 -13.22 -8.15
N ASN A 71 -22.58 -12.71 -7.20
CA ASN A 71 -22.25 -11.28 -7.13
C ASN A 71 -21.46 -10.79 -8.35
N PHE A 72 -20.48 -11.56 -8.80
CA PHE A 72 -19.70 -11.21 -9.99
C PHE A 72 -20.57 -11.19 -11.25
N ARG A 73 -21.46 -12.17 -11.42
CA ARG A 73 -22.40 -12.19 -12.55
C ARG A 73 -23.37 -11.01 -12.50
N ARG A 74 -23.87 -10.64 -11.32
CA ARG A 74 -24.74 -9.47 -11.13
C ARG A 74 -23.99 -8.17 -11.43
N LEU A 75 -22.75 -8.05 -10.96
CA LEU A 75 -21.89 -6.89 -11.19
C LEU A 75 -21.64 -6.68 -12.70
N PHE A 76 -21.31 -7.72 -13.45
CA PHE A 76 -21.04 -7.59 -14.89
C PHE A 76 -22.29 -7.51 -15.77
N LYS A 77 -23.45 -8.04 -15.32
CA LYS A 77 -24.67 -8.13 -16.14
C LYS A 77 -25.72 -7.07 -15.82
N GLU A 78 -25.85 -6.67 -14.55
CA GLU A 78 -26.88 -5.71 -14.09
C GLU A 78 -26.32 -4.33 -13.76
N THR A 79 -24.99 -4.16 -13.66
CA THR A 79 -24.39 -2.87 -13.33
C THR A 79 -23.47 -2.35 -14.43
N ALA A 80 -23.35 -1.02 -14.53
CA ALA A 80 -22.43 -0.36 -15.45
C ALA A 80 -20.96 -0.42 -14.97
N PHE A 81 -20.57 -1.45 -14.20
CA PHE A 81 -19.25 -1.59 -13.61
C PHE A 81 -18.12 -1.53 -14.64
N ALA A 82 -18.29 -2.18 -15.80
CA ALA A 82 -17.29 -2.13 -16.87
C ALA A 82 -17.09 -0.70 -17.41
N VAL A 83 -18.15 0.11 -17.47
CA VAL A 83 -18.10 1.51 -17.91
C VAL A 83 -17.41 2.36 -16.84
N TRP A 84 -17.76 2.19 -15.56
CA TRP A 84 -17.12 2.92 -14.47
C TRP A 84 -15.65 2.58 -14.31
N LEU A 85 -15.29 1.30 -14.47
CA LEU A 85 -13.90 0.86 -14.45
C LEU A 85 -13.12 1.46 -15.62
N LYS A 86 -13.68 1.44 -16.83
CA LYS A 86 -13.06 2.04 -18.02
C LYS A 86 -12.89 3.56 -17.86
N ASN A 87 -13.91 4.26 -17.37
CA ASN A 87 -13.84 5.70 -17.13
C ASN A 87 -12.77 6.04 -16.10
N THR A 88 -12.73 5.31 -14.99
CA THR A 88 -11.72 5.52 -13.93
C THR A 88 -10.32 5.25 -14.46
N LEU A 89 -10.12 4.18 -15.23
CA LEU A 89 -8.82 3.81 -15.80
C LEU A 89 -8.31 4.86 -16.79
N ILE A 90 -9.19 5.37 -17.66
CA ILE A 90 -8.83 6.43 -18.62
C ILE A 90 -8.46 7.71 -17.87
N VAL A 91 -9.29 8.13 -16.92
CA VAL A 91 -9.05 9.36 -16.14
C VAL A 91 -7.78 9.22 -15.32
N SER A 92 -7.57 8.13 -14.58
CA SER A 92 -6.37 7.92 -13.77
C SER A 92 -5.10 7.89 -14.60
N SER A 93 -5.13 7.26 -15.77
CA SER A 93 -3.96 7.16 -16.65
C SER A 93 -3.61 8.53 -17.27
N CYS A 94 -4.63 9.25 -17.74
CA CYS A 94 -4.45 10.59 -18.29
C CYS A 94 -3.95 11.58 -17.22
N SER A 95 -4.59 11.60 -16.05
CA SER A 95 -4.18 12.43 -14.92
C SER A 95 -2.77 12.07 -14.45
N CYS A 96 -2.43 10.80 -14.33
CA CYS A 96 -1.08 10.37 -13.94
C CYS A 96 -0.02 10.90 -14.92
N ALA A 97 -0.24 10.75 -16.24
CA ALA A 97 0.69 11.22 -17.25
C ALA A 97 0.83 12.75 -17.24
N LEU A 98 -0.27 13.49 -17.26
CA LEU A 98 -0.27 14.95 -17.25
C LEU A 98 0.36 15.50 -15.98
N THR A 99 -0.07 15.02 -14.80
CA THR A 99 0.46 15.47 -13.51
C THR A 99 1.95 15.17 -13.39
N THR A 100 2.42 13.99 -13.86
CA THR A 100 3.85 13.66 -13.84
C THR A 100 4.67 14.62 -14.69
N LEU A 101 4.22 14.93 -15.92
CA LEU A 101 4.90 15.90 -16.79
C LEU A 101 4.95 17.30 -16.16
N PHE A 102 3.84 17.78 -15.60
CA PHE A 102 3.79 19.07 -14.92
C PHE A 102 4.69 19.11 -13.69
N ILE A 103 4.64 18.08 -12.83
CA ILE A 103 5.49 17.99 -11.64
C ILE A 103 6.97 17.93 -12.04
N LEU A 104 7.33 17.21 -13.11
CA LEU A 104 8.69 17.17 -13.64
C LEU A 104 9.17 18.56 -14.05
N MET A 105 8.36 19.32 -14.80
CA MET A 105 8.70 20.69 -15.21
C MET A 105 8.85 21.62 -14.00
N VAL A 106 7.90 21.58 -13.07
CA VAL A 106 7.90 22.41 -11.84
C VAL A 106 9.09 22.05 -10.96
N SER A 107 9.35 20.76 -10.74
CA SER A 107 10.48 20.24 -9.96
C SER A 107 11.81 20.64 -10.58
N TYR A 108 11.94 20.54 -11.90
CA TYR A 108 13.15 20.97 -12.62
C TYR A 108 13.39 22.47 -12.45
N ALA A 109 12.35 23.30 -12.60
CA ALA A 109 12.43 24.73 -12.40
C ALA A 109 12.84 25.09 -10.96
N LEU A 110 12.20 24.48 -9.95
CA LEU A 110 12.51 24.70 -8.53
C LEU A 110 13.89 24.19 -8.11
N SER A 111 14.39 23.14 -8.76
CA SER A 111 15.68 22.51 -8.45
C SER A 111 16.86 23.24 -9.09
N ARG A 112 16.74 23.62 -10.37
CA ARG A 112 17.86 24.17 -11.14
C ARG A 112 17.89 25.69 -11.21
N LEU A 113 16.74 26.38 -11.23
CA LEU A 113 16.73 27.83 -11.32
C LEU A 113 16.87 28.46 -9.93
N ARG A 114 17.99 29.15 -9.71
CA ARG A 114 18.30 29.82 -8.44
C ARG A 114 17.56 31.16 -8.34
N PHE A 115 16.23 31.15 -8.27
CA PHE A 115 15.44 32.36 -8.09
C PHE A 115 15.36 32.79 -6.62
N ARG A 116 15.31 34.10 -6.37
CA ARG A 116 15.19 34.71 -5.02
C ARG A 116 13.91 34.27 -4.28
N LEU A 117 12.86 33.86 -5.02
CA LEU A 117 11.56 33.41 -4.49
C LEU A 117 11.49 31.91 -4.11
N ARG A 118 12.57 31.14 -4.24
CA ARG A 118 12.55 29.68 -3.96
C ARG A 118 12.14 29.32 -2.52
N LYS A 119 12.63 30.08 -1.52
CA LYS A 119 12.34 29.84 -0.10
C LYS A 119 10.88 30.12 0.28
N PRO A 120 10.27 31.26 -0.07
CA PRO A 120 8.87 31.51 0.27
C PRO A 120 7.91 30.54 -0.45
N ILE A 121 8.16 30.18 -1.71
CA ILE A 121 7.33 29.21 -2.46
C ILE A 121 7.31 27.85 -1.73
N MET A 122 8.46 27.37 -1.26
CA MET A 122 8.54 26.07 -0.57
C MET A 122 7.81 26.09 0.79
N ASN A 123 7.90 27.20 1.53
CA ASN A 123 7.17 27.36 2.79
C ASN A 123 5.65 27.43 2.57
N VAL A 124 5.19 28.14 1.53
CA VAL A 124 3.77 28.23 1.19
C VAL A 124 3.21 26.87 0.75
N LEU A 125 3.96 26.11 -0.06
CA LEU A 125 3.59 24.74 -0.45
C LEU A 125 3.41 23.81 0.77
N LEU A 126 4.31 23.92 1.76
CA LEU A 126 4.21 23.14 3.00
C LEU A 126 2.98 23.54 3.84
N ILE A 127 2.74 24.85 4.00
CA ILE A 127 1.58 25.34 4.75
C ILE A 127 0.27 24.92 4.08
N LEU A 128 0.17 25.06 2.76
CA LEU A 128 -1.00 24.64 1.99
C LEU A 128 -1.22 23.13 2.03
N GLY A 129 -0.15 22.32 2.03
CA GLY A 129 -0.27 20.86 2.11
C GLY A 129 -0.62 20.32 3.50
N MET A 130 -0.37 21.10 4.56
CA MET A 130 -0.72 20.74 5.94
C MET A 130 -2.06 21.32 6.40
N PHE A 131 -2.64 22.25 5.63
CA PHE A 131 -3.96 22.79 5.88
C PHE A 131 -5.01 21.84 5.28
N PRO A 132 -5.89 21.20 6.08
CA PRO A 132 -6.94 20.31 5.59
C PRO A 132 -8.05 21.04 4.83
#